data_AF-A0A653BU47-F1
#
_entry.id   AF-A0A653BU47-F1
#
_cell.length_a   1.000
_cell.length_b   1.000
_cell.length_c   1.000
_cell.angle_alpha   90.00
_cell.angle_beta   90.00
_cell.angle_gamma   90.00
#
_symmetry.space_group_name_H-M   'P 1'
#
loop_
_entity.id
_entity.type
_entity.pdbx_description
1 polymer ?
#
loop_
_entity_poly.entity_id
_entity_poly.type
_entity_poly.pdbx_seq_one_letter_code
_entity_poly.pdbx_strand_id
1 'polypeptide(L)'
;MYLGSYIKSIIQILLIRERLPLSFILPFTVLAAMVVSTSEPLTFCTAMFAWIITISSICFGIIGVNAAHHHPDIFHDGDTPR
;
A
#
# COMPACT_ATOMS: atom_id res chain seq x y z
N MET A 1 2.13 3.47 -0.25
CA MET A 1 1.18 2.59 0.49
C MET A 1 0.42 1.77 -0.54
N TYR A 2 0.58 0.45 -0.50
CA TYR A 2 -0.17 -0.46 -1.38
C TYR A 2 -1.43 -0.92 -0.66
N LEU A 3 -2.60 -0.80 -1.29
CA LEU A 3 -3.89 -1.17 -0.69
C LEU A 3 -3.88 -2.61 -0.13
N GLY A 4 -3.30 -3.56 -0.86
CA GLY A 4 -3.19 -4.95 -0.40
C GLY A 4 -2.32 -5.13 0.85
N SER A 5 -1.31 -4.27 1.05
CA SER A 5 -0.52 -4.27 2.28
C SER A 5 -1.35 -3.83 3.47
N TYR A 6 -2.27 -2.88 3.30
CA TYR A 6 -3.17 -2.45 4.37
C TYR A 6 -4.14 -3.53 4.77
N ILE A 7 -4.77 -4.19 3.79
CA ILE A 7 -5.67 -5.31 4.04
C ILE A 7 -4.93 -6.41 4.79
N LYS A 8 -3.72 -6.78 4.35
CA LYS A 8 -2.87 -7.75 5.04
C LYS A 8 -2.58 -7.33 6.48
N SER A 9 -2.16 -6.09 6.71
CA SER A 9 -1.87 -5.58 8.05
C SER A 9 -3.10 -5.58 8.96
N ILE A 10 -4.28 -5.22 8.45
CA ILE A 10 -5.54 -5.29 9.21
C ILE A 10 -5.85 -6.74 9.60
N ILE A 11 -5.73 -7.68 8.67
CA ILE A 11 -5.94 -9.12 8.94
C ILE A 11 -4.95 -9.61 10.01
N GLN A 12 -3.67 -9.27 9.91
CA GLN A 12 -2.65 -9.65 10.88
C GLN A 12 -2.95 -9.07 12.28
N ILE A 13 -3.40 -7.82 12.36
CA ILE A 13 -3.75 -7.18 13.63
C ILE A 13 -5.03 -7.78 14.23
N LEU A 14 -6.06 -8.05 13.42
CA LEU A 14 -7.37 -8.49 13.92
C LEU A 14 -7.43 -9.99 14.21
N LEU A 15 -6.87 -10.83 13.32
CA LEU A 15 -6.98 -12.29 13.42
C LEU A 15 -5.76 -12.91 14.10
N ILE A 16 -4.56 -12.41 13.79
CA ILE A 16 -3.29 -12.96 14.30
C ILE A 16 -2.85 -12.20 15.57
N ARG A 17 -3.46 -11.05 15.85
CA ARG A 17 -3.18 -10.19 17.02
C ARG A 17 -1.73 -9.69 17.06
N GLU A 18 -1.15 -9.45 15.90
CA GLU A 18 0.18 -8.86 15.80
C GLU A 18 0.21 -7.41 16.29
N ARG A 19 1.40 -6.98 16.72
CA ARG A 19 1.65 -5.59 17.11
C ARG A 19 1.45 -4.69 15.88
N LEU A 20 0.83 -3.54 16.09
CA LEU A 20 0.59 -2.57 15.04
C LEU A 20 1.93 -2.02 14.53
N PRO A 21 2.31 -2.27 13.26
CA PRO A 21 3.58 -1.80 12.74
C PRO A 21 3.51 -0.30 12.46
N LEU A 22 4.59 0.44 12.70
CA LEU A 22 4.63 1.90 12.44
C LEU A 22 4.34 2.24 10.97
N SER A 23 4.69 1.35 10.05
CA SER A 23 4.37 1.48 8.62
C SER A 23 2.87 1.55 8.33
N PHE A 24 2.02 1.03 9.22
CA PHE A 24 0.57 1.17 9.16
C PHE A 24 0.10 2.59 9.50
N ILE A 25 0.86 3.34 10.31
CA ILE A 25 0.50 4.70 10.72
C ILE A 25 1.06 5.73 9.72
N LEU A 26 2.23 5.46 9.15
CA LEU A 26 2.96 6.41 8.29
C LEU A 26 2.09 7.11 7.24
N PRO A 27 1.21 6.44 6.47
CA PRO A 27 0.42 7.13 5.45
C PRO A 27 -0.59 8.13 6.03
N PHE A 28 -1.09 7.89 7.24
CA PHE A 28 -1.99 8.81 7.91
C PHE A 28 -1.31 10.12 8.34
N THR A 29 0.03 10.18 8.39
CA THR A 29 0.73 11.45 8.64
C THR A 29 0.51 12.45 7.51
N VAL A 30 0.28 11.98 6.27
CA VAL A 30 -0.05 12.83 5.12
C VAL A 30 -1.46 13.42 5.27
N LEU A 31 -2.43 12.60 5.67
CA LEU A 31 -3.78 13.09 5.98
C LEU A 31 -3.76 14.08 7.13
N ALA A 32 -3.05 13.76 8.22
CA ALA A 32 -2.89 14.65 9.35
C ALA A 32 -2.24 15.98 8.92
N ALA A 33 -1.18 15.94 8.12
CA ALA A 33 -0.53 17.13 7.57
C ALA A 33 -1.50 18.00 6.75
N MET A 34 -2.31 17.40 5.87
CA MET A 34 -3.31 18.16 5.10
C MET A 34 -4.34 18.83 6.00
N VAL A 35 -4.85 18.12 7.02
CA VAL A 35 -5.86 18.65 7.95
C VAL A 35 -5.31 19.80 8.80
N VAL A 36 -4.04 19.72 9.24
CA VAL A 36 -3.46 20.77 10.10
C VAL A 36 -2.88 21.95 9.33
N SER A 37 -2.47 21.74 8.07
CA SER A 37 -1.76 22.76 7.28
C SER A 37 -2.67 23.53 6.33
N THR A 38 -3.93 23.14 6.20
CA THR A 38 -4.88 23.76 5.28
C THR A 38 -6.18 24.11 6.01
N SER A 39 -6.93 25.07 5.46
CA SER A 39 -8.29 25.41 5.92
C SER A 39 -9.37 24.65 5.14
N GLU A 40 -8.99 23.60 4.41
CA GLU A 40 -9.94 22.85 3.58
C GLU A 40 -10.83 21.94 4.44
N PRO A 41 -12.06 21.64 3.97
CA PRO A 41 -12.94 20.71 4.66
C PRO A 41 -12.30 19.33 4.85
N LEU A 42 -12.59 18.67 5.99
CA LEU A 42 -12.11 17.31 6.25
C LEU A 42 -12.50 16.32 5.14
N THR A 43 -13.67 16.52 4.52
CA THR A 43 -14.14 15.72 3.39
C THR A 43 -13.22 15.85 2.18
N PHE A 44 -12.75 17.07 1.87
CA PHE A 44 -11.80 17.32 0.80
C PHE A 44 -10.45 16.66 1.09
N CYS A 45 -9.90 16.87 2.29
CA CYS A 45 -8.63 16.25 2.72
C CYS A 45 -8.70 14.71 2.66
N THR A 46 -9.82 14.12 3.07
CA THR A 46 -10.04 12.67 3.03
C THR A 46 -10.16 12.17 1.59
N ALA A 47 -10.86 12.89 0.71
CA ALA A 47 -10.95 12.55 -0.71
C ALA A 47 -9.59 12.61 -1.41
N MET A 48 -8.79 13.65 -1.13
CA MET A 48 -7.42 13.77 -1.64
C MET A 48 -6.51 12.68 -1.10
N PHE A 49 -6.64 12.33 0.19
CA PHE A 49 -5.92 11.20 0.76
C PHE A 49 -6.26 9.89 0.03
N ALA A 50 -7.54 9.57 -0.14
CA ALA A 50 -7.98 8.37 -0.87
C ALA A 50 -7.46 8.35 -2.31
N TRP A 51 -7.45 9.51 -2.98
CA TRP A 51 -6.87 9.67 -4.31
C TRP A 51 -5.37 9.34 -4.35
N ILE A 52 -4.59 9.91 -3.42
CA ILE A 52 -3.14 9.65 -3.31
C ILE A 52 -2.87 8.15 -3.09
N ILE A 53 -3.62 7.49 -2.20
CA ILE A 53 -3.47 6.05 -1.94
C ILE A 53 -3.79 5.22 -3.19
N THR A 54 -4.83 5.59 -3.92
CA THR A 54 -5.28 4.89 -5.13
C THR A 54 -4.21 4.98 -6.22
N ILE A 55 -3.77 6.19 -6.58
CA ILE A 55 -2.76 6.40 -7.62
C ILE A 55 -1.43 5.75 -7.23
N SER A 56 -1.00 5.91 -5.97
CA SER A 56 0.20 5.24 -5.48
C SER A 56 0.09 3.72 -5.63
N SER A 57 -1.04 3.12 -5.26
CA SER A 57 -1.25 1.66 -5.37
C SER A 57 -1.17 1.19 -6.82
N ILE A 58 -1.72 1.96 -7.77
CA ILE A 58 -1.64 1.65 -9.20
C ILE A 58 -0.19 1.76 -9.70
N CYS A 59 0.49 2.88 -9.42
CA CYS A 59 1.87 3.09 -9.84
C CYS A 59 2.80 1.99 -9.31
N PHE A 60 2.74 1.68 -8.01
CA PHE A 60 3.55 0.62 -7.42
C PHE A 60 3.14 -0.77 -7.90
N GLY A 61 1.86 -1.00 -8.23
CA GLY A 61 1.41 -2.23 -8.86
C GLY A 61 2.01 -2.43 -10.24
N ILE A 62 1.96 -1.39 -11.10
CA ILE A 62 2.58 -1.41 -12.43
C ILE A 62 4.09 -1.62 -12.33
N ILE A 63 4.77 -0.87 -11.46
CA ILE A 63 6.22 -1.03 -11.23
C ILE A 63 6.51 -2.45 -10.74
N GLY A 64 5.72 -2.99 -9.81
CA GLY A 64 5.90 -4.35 -9.29
C GLY A 64 5.77 -5.42 -10.37
N VAL A 65 4.77 -5.33 -11.25
CA VAL A 65 4.58 -6.27 -12.37
C VAL A 65 5.74 -6.18 -13.37
N ASN A 66 6.21 -4.97 -13.68
CA ASN A 66 7.36 -4.80 -14.58
C ASN A 66 8.67 -5.25 -13.90
N ALA A 67 8.88 -4.96 -12.62
CA ALA A 67 10.07 -5.43 -11.91
C ALA A 67 10.07 -6.97 -11.74
N ALA A 68 8.90 -7.60 -11.61
CA ALA A 68 8.78 -9.04 -11.47
C ALA A 68 9.34 -9.82 -12.67
N HIS A 69 9.24 -9.29 -13.89
CA HIS A 69 9.83 -9.93 -15.07
C HIS A 69 11.36 -9.91 -15.08
N HIS A 70 12.00 -9.16 -14.19
CA HIS A 70 13.45 -9.19 -13.98
C HIS A 70 13.87 -10.16 -12.87
N HIS A 71 12.93 -10.82 -12.18
CA HIS A 71 13.26 -11.85 -11.21
C HIS A 71 13.43 -13.18 -11.95
N PRO A 72 14.67 -13.72 -12.09
CA PRO A 72 14.93 -14.90 -12.89
C PRO A 72 14.10 -16.10 -12.41
N ASP A 73 13.88 -16.25 -11.11
CA ASP A 73 13.20 -17.45 -10.58
C ASP A 73 11.67 -17.46 -10.70
N ILE A 74 11.00 -16.40 -11.20
CA ILE A 74 9.52 -16.33 -11.18
C ILE A 74 8.84 -17.20 -12.25
N PHE A 75 9.57 -17.59 -13.29
CA PHE A 75 9.06 -18.39 -14.42
C PHE A 75 9.63 -19.82 -14.49
N HIS A 76 10.50 -20.20 -13.55
CA HIS A 76 11.29 -21.44 -13.65
C HIS A 76 10.65 -22.65 -12.94
N ASP A 77 9.50 -22.49 -12.27
CA ASP A 77 8.75 -23.60 -11.67
C ASP A 77 8.16 -24.59 -12.71
N GLY A 78 8.17 -24.22 -14.00
CA GLY A 78 7.77 -25.09 -15.12
C GLY A 78 8.94 -25.83 -15.81
N ASP A 79 10.19 -25.47 -15.50
CA ASP A 79 11.40 -26.03 -16.11
C ASP A 79 11.95 -27.23 -15.31
N THR A 80 11.07 -28.14 -14.89
CA THR A 80 11.53 -29.47 -14.43
C THR A 80 11.89 -30.30 -15.66
N PRO A 81 13.18 -30.64 -15.89
CA PRO A 81 13.54 -31.53 -16.99
C PRO A 81 12.98 -32.92 -16.67
N ARG A 82 12.12 -33.40 -17.55
CA ARG A 82 11.69 -34.80 -17.60
C ARG A 82 12.73 -35.66 -18.33
#